data_AF-A0ABD2NJG1-F1
#
_entry.id   AF-A0ABD2NJG1-F1
#
_cell.length_a   1.000
_cell.length_b   1.000
_cell.length_c   1.000
_cell.angle_alpha   90.00
_cell.angle_beta   90.00
_cell.angle_gamma   90.00
#
_symmetry.space_group_name_H-M   'P 1'
#
loop_
_entity.id
_entity.type
_entity.pdbx_description
1 polymer ?
#
loop_
_entity_poly.entity_id
_entity_poly.type
_entity_poly.pdbx_seq_one_letter_code
_entity_poly.pdbx_strand_id
1 'polypeptide(L)'
;MALFPRDILATHSLTGKPSPAFIGSNKEIKEKLDETVISDIIDIVSTKCGVTESMVRSAITTKCADENKMFKKRKKQAKDEAVVDDIKRRRI
;
A
#
# COMPACT_ATOMS: atom_id res chain seq x y z
N MET A 1 1.04 1.11 -12.35
CA MET A 1 1.03 2.17 -11.33
C MET A 1 1.22 3.48 -12.03
N ALA A 2 0.12 4.00 -12.57
CA ALA A 2 0.16 5.16 -13.44
C ALA A 2 -0.07 6.48 -12.68
N LEU A 3 -0.90 6.44 -11.63
CA LEU A 3 -1.29 7.62 -10.85
C LEU A 3 -0.58 7.71 -9.50
N PHE A 4 -0.36 6.57 -8.84
CA PHE A 4 0.37 6.48 -7.58
C PHE A 4 1.56 5.52 -7.72
N PRO A 5 2.75 5.89 -7.23
CA PRO A 5 3.90 4.98 -7.20
C PRO A 5 3.75 3.86 -6.13
N ARG A 6 4.66 2.88 -6.16
CA ARG A 6 4.60 1.65 -5.35
C ARG A 6 4.66 1.88 -3.86
N ASP A 7 5.54 2.77 -3.46
CA ASP A 7 5.73 3.22 -2.10
C ASP A 7 4.48 3.92 -1.56
N ILE A 8 3.90 4.86 -2.31
CA ILE A 8 2.67 5.56 -1.90
C ILE A 8 1.53 4.57 -1.69
N LEU A 9 1.27 3.65 -2.62
CA LEU A 9 0.24 2.63 -2.42
C LEU A 9 0.53 1.67 -1.25
N ALA A 10 1.81 1.47 -0.90
CA ALA A 10 2.18 0.65 0.25
C ALA A 10 1.98 1.36 1.59
N THR A 11 2.28 2.66 1.66
CA THR A 11 2.29 3.46 2.91
C THR A 11 1.00 4.22 3.17
N HIS A 12 0.17 4.44 2.15
CA HIS A 12 -1.10 5.15 2.25
C HIS A 12 -2.30 4.19 2.28
N SER A 13 -3.47 4.76 2.56
CA SER A 13 -4.78 4.11 2.57
C SER A 13 -5.85 5.05 2.00
N LEU A 14 -7.04 4.51 1.74
CA LEU A 14 -8.15 5.31 1.19
C LEU A 14 -8.57 6.47 2.11
N THR A 15 -8.54 6.30 3.42
CA THR A 15 -9.09 7.28 4.39
C THR A 15 -8.07 7.80 5.40
N GLY A 16 -6.88 7.22 5.46
CA GLY A 16 -5.88 7.52 6.50
C GLY A 16 -6.26 7.06 7.92
N LYS A 17 -7.44 6.43 8.09
CA LYS A 17 -7.92 6.02 9.41
C LYS A 17 -7.34 4.67 9.81
N PRO A 18 -6.94 4.49 11.09
CA PRO A 18 -6.56 3.18 11.58
C PRO A 18 -7.76 2.22 11.50
N SER A 19 -7.49 0.97 11.12
CA SER A 19 -8.55 -0.05 11.12
C SER A 19 -8.98 -0.33 12.56
N PRO A 20 -10.30 -0.37 12.87
CA PRO A 20 -10.81 -0.60 14.22
C PRO A 20 -10.23 -1.84 14.91
N ALA A 21 -9.99 -2.92 14.15
CA ALA A 21 -9.38 -4.15 14.65
C ALA A 21 -7.92 -4.00 15.16
N PHE A 22 -7.30 -2.85 14.96
CA PHE A 22 -5.92 -2.55 15.37
C PHE A 22 -5.84 -1.34 16.32
N ILE A 23 -6.97 -0.85 16.83
CA ILE A 23 -7.00 0.20 17.86
C ILE A 23 -6.25 -0.32 19.09
N GLY A 24 -5.24 0.43 19.57
CA GLY A 24 -4.38 0.05 20.69
C GLY A 24 -3.17 -0.82 20.32
N SER A 25 -3.02 -1.23 19.06
CA SER A 25 -1.79 -1.88 18.59
C SER A 25 -0.75 -0.83 18.19
N ASN A 26 0.55 -1.15 18.32
CA ASN A 26 1.65 -0.28 17.87
C ASN A 26 1.83 -0.29 16.34
N LYS A 27 0.73 -0.45 15.59
CA LYS A 27 0.74 -0.50 14.14
C LYS A 27 0.74 0.91 13.59
N GLU A 28 1.69 1.19 12.70
CA GLU A 28 1.82 2.49 12.04
C GLU A 28 0.50 2.89 11.35
N ILE A 29 0.08 4.13 11.60
CA ILE A 29 -1.07 4.75 10.95
C ILE A 29 -0.64 5.17 9.55
N LYS A 30 -1.44 4.79 8.56
CA LYS A 30 -1.20 5.12 7.16
C LYS A 30 -1.75 6.51 6.85
N GLU A 31 -1.08 7.23 5.96
CA GLU A 31 -1.62 8.48 5.42
C GLU A 31 -2.80 8.22 4.46
N LYS A 32 -3.53 9.28 4.10
CA LYS A 32 -4.63 9.20 3.13
C LYS A 32 -4.12 9.49 1.72
N LEU A 33 -4.60 8.73 0.72
CA LEU A 33 -4.34 9.03 -0.68
C LEU A 33 -4.91 10.40 -1.07
N ASP A 34 -4.38 10.98 -2.15
CA ASP A 34 -4.91 12.23 -2.72
C ASP A 34 -6.40 12.08 -3.06
N GLU A 35 -7.24 12.84 -2.35
CA GLU A 35 -8.70 12.73 -2.45
C GLU A 35 -9.23 13.14 -3.82
N THR A 36 -8.58 14.11 -4.49
CA THR A 36 -8.97 14.57 -5.82
C THR A 36 -8.74 13.47 -6.85
N VAL A 37 -7.54 12.87 -6.86
CA VAL A 37 -7.21 11.76 -7.75
C VAL A 37 -8.10 10.54 -7.47
N ILE A 38 -8.42 10.27 -6.20
CA ILE A 38 -9.31 9.18 -5.83
C ILE A 38 -10.75 9.41 -6.32
N SER A 39 -11.26 10.64 -6.21
CA SER A 39 -12.59 10.99 -6.73
C SER A 39 -12.65 10.74 -8.23
N ASP A 40 -11.66 11.22 -8.99
CA ASP A 40 -11.59 11.03 -10.43
C ASP A 40 -11.53 9.54 -10.81
N ILE A 41 -10.75 8.73 -10.08
CA ILE A 41 -10.69 7.28 -10.30
C ILE A 41 -12.07 6.65 -10.08
N ILE A 42 -12.77 7.02 -9.00
CA ILE A 42 -14.09 6.47 -8.67
C ILE A 42 -15.08 6.83 -9.78
N ASP A 43 -15.16 8.10 -10.16
CA ASP A 43 -16.11 8.59 -11.15
C ASP A 43 -15.87 7.98 -12.53
N ILE A 44 -14.61 7.97 -12.99
CA ILE A 44 -14.23 7.43 -14.29
C ILE A 44 -14.47 5.92 -14.34
N VAL A 45 -14.03 5.16 -13.33
CA VAL A 45 -14.18 3.70 -13.33
C VAL A 45 -15.64 3.31 -13.19
N SER A 46 -16.39 3.96 -12.30
CA SER A 46 -17.82 3.69 -12.15
C SER A 46 -18.60 3.97 -13.44
N THR A 47 -18.31 5.09 -14.12
CA THR A 47 -19.00 5.45 -15.36
C THR A 47 -18.60 4.57 -16.54
N LYS A 48 -17.29 4.30 -16.72
CA LYS A 48 -16.79 3.57 -17.89
C LYS A 48 -16.97 2.06 -17.76
N CYS A 49 -16.93 1.51 -16.56
CA CYS A 49 -17.04 0.08 -16.32
C CYS A 49 -18.42 -0.34 -15.77
N GLY A 50 -19.32 0.60 -15.48
CA GLY A 50 -20.67 0.30 -14.97
C GLY A 50 -20.68 -0.33 -13.57
N VAL A 51 -19.66 -0.05 -12.75
CA VAL A 51 -19.51 -0.61 -11.40
C VAL A 51 -19.86 0.42 -10.33
N THR A 52 -20.31 -0.05 -9.17
CA THR A 52 -20.62 0.84 -8.05
C THR A 52 -19.36 1.46 -7.46
N GLU A 53 -19.46 2.69 -6.94
CA GLU A 53 -18.33 3.35 -6.29
C GLU A 53 -17.76 2.52 -5.12
N SER A 54 -18.63 1.78 -4.41
CA SER A 54 -18.24 0.89 -3.31
C SER A 54 -17.27 -0.20 -3.78
N MET A 55 -17.52 -0.78 -4.96
CA MET A 55 -16.62 -1.76 -5.57
C MET A 55 -15.26 -1.13 -5.92
N VAL A 56 -15.27 0.10 -6.46
CA VAL A 56 -14.02 0.81 -6.79
C VAL A 56 -13.22 1.12 -5.52
N ARG A 57 -13.86 1.67 -4.48
CA ARG A 57 -13.24 1.91 -3.17
C ARG A 57 -12.68 0.64 -2.53
N SER A 58 -13.39 -0.47 -2.66
CA SER A 58 -12.93 -1.79 -2.18
C SER A 58 -11.70 -2.25 -2.95
N ALA A 59 -11.70 -2.12 -4.28
CA ALA A 59 -10.54 -2.46 -5.11
C ALA A 59 -9.30 -1.61 -4.77
N ILE A 60 -9.49 -0.31 -4.54
CA ILE A 60 -8.41 0.60 -4.10
C ILE A 60 -7.83 0.14 -2.75
N THR A 61 -8.70 -0.18 -1.78
CA THR A 61 -8.28 -0.64 -0.44
C THR A 61 -7.49 -1.94 -0.52
N THR A 62 -7.97 -2.92 -1.30
CA THR A 62 -7.27 -4.18 -1.55
C THR A 62 -5.91 -3.94 -2.19
N LYS A 63 -5.84 -3.06 -3.20
CA LYS A 63 -4.58 -2.74 -3.87
C LYS A 63 -3.54 -2.14 -2.92
N CYS A 64 -3.94 -1.25 -2.02
CA CYS A 64 -3.06 -0.67 -1.01
C CYS A 64 -2.58 -1.73 0.01
N ALA A 65 -3.44 -2.69 0.35
CA ALA A 65 -3.07 -3.81 1.22
C ALA A 65 -2.04 -4.73 0.54
N ASP A 66 -2.23 -5.04 -0.73
CA ASP A 66 -1.31 -5.88 -1.52
C ASP A 66 0.07 -5.24 -1.68
N GLU A 67 0.12 -3.96 -2.04
CA GLU A 67 1.40 -3.25 -2.18
C GLU A 67 2.13 -3.12 -0.84
N ASN A 68 1.42 -2.95 0.28
CA ASN A 68 2.01 -3.00 1.61
C ASN A 68 2.61 -4.38 1.94
N LYS A 69 1.87 -5.46 1.64
CA LYS A 69 2.35 -6.84 1.82
C LYS A 69 3.62 -7.09 0.99
N MET A 70 3.62 -6.63 -0.26
CA MET A 70 4.77 -6.76 -1.15
C MET A 70 5.94 -5.88 -0.74
N PHE A 71 5.69 -4.67 -0.25
CA PHE A 71 6.72 -3.77 0.28
C PHE A 71 7.45 -4.41 1.47
N LYS A 72 6.70 -4.98 2.42
CA LYS A 72 7.27 -5.71 3.56
C LYS A 72 8.08 -6.93 3.13
N LYS A 73 7.60 -7.68 2.13
CA LYS A 73 8.33 -8.82 1.56
C LYS A 73 9.68 -8.38 0.96
N ARG A 74 9.69 -7.33 0.12
CA ARG A 74 10.91 -6.78 -0.47
C ARG A 74 11.89 -6.26 0.59
N LYS A 75 11.39 -5.54 1.60
CA LYS A 75 12.21 -5.03 2.71
C LYS A 75 12.84 -6.17 3.52
N LYS A 76 12.14 -7.29 3.69
CA LYS A 76 12.70 -8.48 4.32
C LYS A 76 13.80 -9.10 3.46
N GLN A 77 13.54 -9.32 2.17
CA GLN A 77 14.52 -9.89 1.24
C GLN A 77 15.81 -9.06 1.18
N ALA A 78 15.69 -7.72 1.06
CA ALA A 78 16.85 -6.83 1.05
C ALA A 78 17.67 -6.87 2.36
N LYS A 79 17.00 -7.05 3.51
CA LYS A 79 17.69 -7.24 4.79
C LYS A 79 18.43 -8.57 4.83
N ASP A 80 17.78 -9.64 4.40
CA ASP A 80 18.36 -10.98 4.38
C ASP A 80 19.61 -11.01 3.47
N GLU A 81 19.54 -10.36 2.30
CA GLU A 81 20.68 -10.19 1.38
C GLU A 81 21.82 -9.38 2.01
N ALA A 82 21.53 -8.26 2.67
CA ALA A 82 22.54 -7.44 3.35
C ALA A 82 23.27 -8.21 4.46
N VAL A 83 22.56 -9.07 5.20
CA VAL A 83 23.15 -9.94 6.23
C VAL A 83 24.10 -10.95 5.60
N VAL A 84 23.71 -11.57 4.48
CA VAL A 84 24.56 -12.53 3.75
C VAL A 84 25.83 -11.86 3.24
N ASP A 85 25.73 -10.64 2.72
CA ASP A 85 26.88 -9.88 2.23
C ASP A 85 27.83 -9.46 3.36
N ASP A 86 27.31 -9.06 4.52
CA ASP A 86 28.13 -8.75 5.70
C ASP A 86 28.91 -9.99 6.19
N ILE A 87 28.27 -11.16 6.25
CA ILE A 87 28.93 -12.43 6.62
C ILE A 87 30.06 -12.77 5.66
N LYS A 88 29.86 -12.57 4.35
CA LYS A 88 30.91 -12.79 3.34
C LYS A 88 32.08 -11.84 3.53
N ARG A 89 31.83 -10.56 3.82
CA ARG A 89 32.88 -9.55 4.04
C ARG A 89 33.73 -9.83 5.28
N ARG A 90 33.18 -10.45 6.33
CA ARG A 90 33.91 -10.79 7.56
C ARG A 90 34.74 -12.08 7.47
N ARG A 91 34.59 -12.87 6.40
CA ARG A 91 35.29 -14.16 6.19
C ARG A 91 36.49 -14.05 5.23
N ILE A 92 36.81 -12.85 4.76
CA ILE A 92 38.01 -12.51 3.97
C ILE A 92 38.94 -11.73 4.90
#